data_AF-K9QS53-F1
#
_entry.id   AF-K9QS53-F1
#
_cell.length_a   1.000
_cell.length_b   1.000
_cell.length_c   1.000
_cell.angle_alpha   90.00
_cell.angle_beta   90.00
_cell.angle_gamma   90.00
#
_symmetry.space_group_name_H-M   'P 1'
#
loop_
_entity.id
_entity.type
_entity.pdbx_description
1 polymer ?
#
loop_
_entity_poly.entity_id
_entity_poly.type
_entity_poly.pdbx_seq_one_letter_code
_entity_poly.pdbx_strand_id
1 'polypeptide(L)'
;MVINQNKPYPKKLILCLGVLCGAVGTVISQPVYSQQTNNVPSFRILRVTATGGTTFKLQDNWFRQSSAITENSKKCPVRSGDKFFIASINDNRNSTTEYREGNRVEKLRDYYTVTFDKTLACNQQNQTWYIFKNHVQQLQAVPIR
;
A
#
# COMPACT_ATOMS: atom_id res chain seq x y z
N MET A 1 -63.93 35.73 23.24
CA MET A 1 -63.73 35.21 21.87
C MET A 1 -62.25 34.87 21.70
N VAL A 2 -61.98 33.57 21.62
CA VAL A 2 -60.79 32.83 21.13
C VAL A 2 -59.38 33.38 21.42
N ILE A 3 -58.74 32.78 22.42
CA ILE A 3 -57.30 32.53 22.50
C ILE A 3 -57.08 31.15 21.87
N ASN A 4 -56.12 30.99 20.95
CA ASN A 4 -55.62 29.66 20.61
C ASN A 4 -54.10 29.63 20.68
N GLN A 5 -53.61 28.67 21.46
CA GLN A 5 -52.26 28.52 21.97
C GLN A 5 -51.47 27.48 21.18
N ASN A 6 -50.16 27.65 21.23
CA ASN A 6 -49.13 26.73 20.76
C ASN A 6 -49.33 25.31 21.32
N LYS A 7 -49.24 24.29 20.45
CA LYS A 7 -49.18 22.88 20.84
C LYS A 7 -47.74 22.46 21.12
N PRO A 8 -47.47 21.92 22.31
CA PRO A 8 -46.53 20.80 22.44
C PRO A 8 -47.27 19.58 23.00
N TYR A 9 -47.24 18.46 22.26
CA TYR A 9 -47.84 17.20 22.70
C TYR A 9 -46.89 16.41 23.61
N PRO A 10 -47.37 15.89 24.76
CA PRO A 10 -46.59 15.06 25.66
C PRO A 10 -46.80 13.53 25.48
N LYS A 11 -45.72 12.81 25.80
CA LYS A 11 -45.54 11.45 26.39
C LYS A 11 -46.77 10.91 27.18
N LYS A 12 -47.07 9.61 27.39
CA LYS A 12 -46.34 8.30 27.37
C LYS A 12 -47.34 7.17 27.80
N LEU A 13 -47.06 5.90 27.43
CA LEU A 13 -47.24 4.63 28.22
C LEU A 13 -48.70 4.08 28.44
N ILE A 14 -49.05 2.77 28.41
CA ILE A 14 -48.41 1.51 28.91
C ILE A 14 -49.15 0.21 28.44
N LEU A 15 -48.37 -0.87 28.22
CA LEU A 15 -48.59 -2.36 28.39
C LEU A 15 -49.73 -3.12 27.65
N CYS A 16 -49.61 -4.39 27.20
CA CYS A 16 -48.91 -5.59 27.68
C CYS A 16 -48.77 -6.67 26.55
N LEU A 17 -47.57 -7.24 26.32
CA LEU A 17 -47.12 -8.62 26.64
C LEU A 17 -47.55 -9.77 25.69
N GLY A 18 -46.54 -10.40 25.07
CA GLY A 18 -46.62 -11.68 24.35
C GLY A 18 -45.22 -12.15 23.93
N VAL A 19 -44.75 -13.22 24.58
CA VAL A 19 -43.38 -13.77 24.59
C VAL A 19 -43.06 -14.56 23.31
N LEU A 20 -41.82 -14.54 22.82
CA LEU A 20 -40.97 -15.73 22.56
C LEU A 20 -39.68 -15.43 21.77
N CYS A 21 -38.57 -15.80 22.42
CA CYS A 21 -37.35 -16.43 21.90
C CYS A 21 -36.64 -15.89 20.64
N GLY A 22 -35.34 -15.58 20.84
CA GLY A 22 -34.32 -16.30 20.07
C GLY A 22 -33.31 -15.43 19.35
N ALA A 23 -32.07 -15.48 19.84
CA ALA A 23 -30.83 -15.16 19.15
C ALA A 23 -30.62 -13.72 18.67
N VAL A 24 -29.92 -12.94 19.49
CA VAL A 24 -29.07 -11.86 19.02
C VAL A 24 -27.99 -12.49 18.16
N GLY A 25 -28.19 -12.48 16.84
CA GLY A 25 -27.11 -12.71 15.89
C GLY A 25 -26.13 -11.57 16.01
N THR A 26 -25.14 -11.71 16.89
CA THR A 26 -23.93 -10.90 16.79
C THR A 26 -23.29 -11.28 15.47
N VAL A 27 -23.34 -10.37 14.49
CA VAL A 27 -22.51 -10.48 13.30
C VAL A 27 -21.10 -10.18 13.78
N ILE A 28 -20.45 -11.18 14.38
CA ILE A 28 -19.02 -11.17 14.58
C ILE A 28 -18.46 -11.34 13.18
N SER A 29 -18.12 -10.23 12.53
CA SER A 29 -17.26 -10.25 11.36
C SER A 29 -15.99 -10.95 11.78
N GLN A 30 -15.86 -12.24 11.49
CA GLN A 30 -14.61 -12.95 11.62
C GLN A 30 -13.62 -12.22 10.69
N PRO A 31 -12.53 -11.63 11.20
CA PRO A 31 -11.43 -11.31 10.32
C PRO A 31 -10.98 -12.64 9.74
N VAL A 32 -11.13 -12.79 8.42
CA VAL A 32 -10.50 -13.87 7.68
C VAL A 32 -9.00 -13.62 7.77
N TYR A 33 -8.39 -14.08 8.86
CA TYR A 33 -6.98 -14.34 8.91
C TYR A 33 -6.77 -15.53 7.96
N SER A 34 -6.37 -15.21 6.73
CA SER A 34 -5.70 -16.17 5.87
C SER A 34 -4.44 -16.64 6.60
N GLN A 35 -4.57 -17.71 7.39
CA GLN A 35 -3.43 -18.48 7.85
C GLN A 35 -2.97 -19.35 6.68
N GLN A 36 -2.02 -18.82 5.90
CA GLN A 36 -1.30 -19.61 4.92
C GLN A 36 0.13 -19.85 5.41
N THR A 37 0.24 -20.97 6.12
CA THR A 37 1.34 -21.97 6.14
C THR A 37 2.80 -21.49 6.06
N ASN A 38 3.52 -21.82 7.14
CA ASN A 38 4.97 -21.84 7.35
C ASN A 38 5.68 -20.49 7.57
N ASN A 39 5.96 -20.25 8.85
CA ASN A 39 6.84 -19.24 9.45
C ASN A 39 8.30 -19.33 8.93
N VAL A 40 8.51 -18.93 7.69
CA VAL A 40 9.79 -18.39 7.27
C VAL A 40 9.47 -17.04 6.63
N PRO A 41 9.92 -15.90 7.19
CA PRO A 41 9.89 -14.67 6.43
C PRO A 41 10.70 -14.95 5.16
N SER A 42 10.02 -15.02 4.01
CA SER A 42 10.72 -15.03 2.73
C SER A 42 11.46 -13.70 2.72
N PHE A 43 12.74 -13.65 3.14
CA PHE A 43 13.47 -12.39 3.01
C PHE A 43 13.57 -12.16 1.51
N ARG A 44 12.85 -11.14 1.07
CA ARG A 44 12.87 -10.70 -0.31
C ARG A 44 13.98 -9.67 -0.35
N ILE A 45 15.05 -10.00 -1.05
CA ILE A 45 16.15 -9.08 -1.27
C ILE A 45 15.97 -8.54 -2.68
N LEU A 46 15.95 -7.23 -2.83
CA LEU A 46 16.02 -6.58 -4.12
C LEU A 46 17.46 -6.18 -4.40
N ARG A 47 18.06 -6.74 -5.45
CA ARG A 47 19.42 -6.41 -5.89
C ARG A 47 19.36 -5.48 -7.10
N VAL A 48 20.13 -4.40 -7.09
CA VAL A 48 20.28 -3.54 -8.26
C VAL A 48 21.22 -4.20 -9.28
N THR A 49 20.74 -4.35 -10.51
CA THR A 49 21.47 -4.98 -11.62
C THR A 49 21.80 -4.01 -12.75
N ALA A 50 21.14 -2.86 -12.82
CA ALA A 50 21.43 -1.84 -13.84
C ALA A 50 22.90 -1.36 -13.76
N THR A 51 23.56 -1.30 -14.91
CA THR A 51 24.90 -0.74 -15.05
C THR A 51 24.86 0.76 -14.75
N GLY A 52 25.76 1.23 -13.87
CA GLY A 52 25.73 2.62 -13.37
C GLY A 52 24.73 2.87 -12.23
N GLY A 53 23.96 1.86 -11.82
CA GLY A 53 22.98 1.96 -10.75
C GLY A 53 21.59 2.35 -11.24
N THR A 54 20.73 2.76 -10.31
CA THR A 54 19.36 3.14 -10.61
C THR A 54 18.85 4.14 -9.57
N THR A 55 17.58 4.51 -9.64
CA THR A 55 16.97 5.47 -8.72
C THR A 55 15.59 4.97 -8.30
N PHE A 56 15.40 4.77 -7.00
CA PHE A 56 14.06 4.63 -6.43
C PHE A 56 13.38 5.99 -6.43
N LYS A 57 12.11 6.03 -6.80
CA LYS A 57 11.33 7.28 -6.91
C LYS A 57 10.05 7.18 -6.12
N LEU A 58 9.57 8.30 -5.62
CA LEU A 58 8.25 8.37 -5.01
C LEU A 58 7.13 8.35 -6.05
N GLN A 59 5.90 8.11 -5.56
CA GLN A 59 4.70 7.96 -6.37
C GLN A 59 4.51 9.10 -7.39
N ASP A 60 4.70 10.35 -7.00
CA ASP A 60 4.47 11.47 -7.94
C ASP A 60 5.51 11.55 -9.07
N ASN A 61 6.57 10.74 -9.00
CA ASN A 61 7.72 10.81 -9.90
C ASN A 61 8.13 9.47 -10.51
N TRP A 62 7.40 8.37 -10.29
CA TRP A 62 7.81 7.04 -10.78
C TRP A 62 8.13 7.03 -12.28
N PHE A 63 7.33 7.78 -13.05
CA PHE A 63 7.45 7.93 -14.49
C PHE A 63 8.60 8.86 -14.90
N ARG A 64 8.96 9.89 -14.10
CA ARG A 64 9.92 10.93 -14.51
C ARG A 64 11.34 10.39 -14.60
N GLN A 65 12.15 10.93 -15.52
CA GLN A 65 13.60 10.68 -15.50
C GLN A 65 14.21 11.21 -14.19
N SER A 66 15.17 10.50 -13.60
CA SER A 66 15.73 10.86 -12.28
C SER A 66 16.46 12.20 -12.28
N SER A 67 17.01 12.60 -13.42
CA SER A 67 17.62 13.92 -13.65
C SER A 67 16.60 15.06 -13.63
N ALA A 68 15.34 14.79 -13.98
CA ALA A 68 14.26 15.77 -14.01
C ALA A 68 13.57 15.96 -12.64
N ILE A 69 13.90 15.15 -11.64
CA ILE A 69 13.38 15.27 -10.27
C ILE A 69 14.36 16.14 -9.48
N THR A 70 14.02 17.39 -9.23
CA THR A 70 14.91 18.36 -8.54
C THR A 70 14.99 18.09 -7.03
N GLU A 71 13.89 17.67 -6.42
CA GLU A 71 13.81 17.39 -4.99
C GLU A 71 14.46 16.05 -4.63
N ASN A 72 15.61 16.11 -3.95
CA ASN A 72 16.35 14.91 -3.53
C ASN A 72 15.58 14.04 -2.52
N SER A 73 14.61 14.59 -1.79
CA SER A 73 13.74 13.81 -0.89
C SER A 73 12.80 12.87 -1.64
N LYS A 74 12.54 13.13 -2.94
CA LYS A 74 11.61 12.38 -3.78
C LYS A 74 12.27 11.29 -4.62
N LYS A 75 13.59 11.15 -4.51
CA LYS A 75 14.39 10.17 -5.25
C LYS A 75 15.53 9.62 -4.40
N CYS A 76 15.93 8.39 -4.67
CA CYS A 76 17.02 7.74 -3.98
C CYS A 76 17.95 7.07 -5.00
N PRO A 77 19.08 7.70 -5.36
CA PRO A 77 20.07 7.05 -6.21
C PRO A 77 20.74 5.91 -5.45
N VAL A 78 20.88 4.78 -6.11
CA VAL A 78 21.49 3.56 -5.56
C VAL A 78 22.42 2.95 -6.59
N ARG A 79 23.48 2.28 -6.12
CA ARG A 79 24.55 1.78 -6.97
C ARG A 79 24.24 0.39 -7.48
N SER A 80 24.88 0.02 -8.59
CA SER A 80 24.84 -1.35 -9.09
C SER A 80 25.40 -2.31 -8.03
N GLY A 81 24.74 -3.43 -7.81
CA GLY A 81 25.11 -4.41 -6.79
C GLY A 81 24.52 -4.17 -5.41
N ASP A 82 23.98 -2.98 -5.12
CA ASP A 82 23.31 -2.71 -3.83
C ASP A 82 22.16 -3.70 -3.61
N LYS A 83 21.98 -4.10 -2.34
CA LYS A 83 20.96 -5.07 -1.91
C LYS A 83 20.10 -4.46 -0.82
N PHE A 84 18.79 -4.63 -0.95
CA PHE A 84 17.81 -4.07 -0.04
C PHE A 84 16.87 -5.15 0.49
N PHE A 85 16.69 -5.20 1.80
CA PHE A 85 15.66 -6.02 2.43
C PHE A 85 14.32 -5.29 2.29
N ILE A 86 13.38 -5.92 1.59
CA ILE A 86 12.06 -5.35 1.32
C ILE A 86 11.00 -6.02 2.21
N ALA A 87 10.21 -5.17 2.87
CA ALA A 87 9.07 -5.57 3.67
C ALA A 87 7.91 -6.05 2.75
N SER A 88 7.72 -5.37 1.62
CA SER A 88 6.71 -5.74 0.63
C SER A 88 7.13 -5.37 -0.79
N ILE A 89 6.55 -6.10 -1.76
CA ILE A 89 6.73 -5.83 -3.19
C ILE A 89 5.43 -6.14 -3.93
N ASN A 90 5.01 -5.22 -4.79
CA ASN A 90 3.92 -5.40 -5.74
C ASN A 90 4.47 -5.30 -7.17
N ASP A 91 4.15 -6.31 -7.99
CA ASP A 91 4.55 -6.42 -9.40
C ASP A 91 3.72 -5.51 -10.31
N ASN A 92 2.60 -4.94 -9.85
CA ASN A 92 1.72 -4.10 -10.67
C ASN A 92 1.30 -4.72 -12.01
N ARG A 93 1.38 -6.05 -12.15
CA ARG A 93 1.27 -6.77 -13.43
C ARG A 93 -0.03 -6.48 -14.18
N ASN A 94 -1.10 -6.26 -13.43
CA ASN A 94 -2.44 -6.01 -13.95
C ASN A 94 -2.82 -4.51 -13.91
N SER A 95 -1.89 -3.62 -13.59
CA SER A 95 -2.16 -2.19 -13.57
C SER A 95 -2.34 -1.65 -14.99
N THR A 96 -3.39 -0.86 -15.18
CA THR A 96 -3.66 -0.08 -16.40
C THR A 96 -3.17 1.36 -16.28
N THR A 97 -2.55 1.73 -15.16
CA THR A 97 -2.04 3.08 -14.93
C THR A 97 -0.86 3.36 -15.86
N GLU A 98 -0.98 4.44 -16.64
CA GLU A 98 0.08 4.94 -17.50
C GLU A 98 0.23 6.45 -17.33
N TYR A 99 1.45 6.92 -17.59
CA TYR A 99 1.74 8.34 -17.73
C TYR A 99 2.14 8.60 -19.18
N ARG A 100 1.55 9.64 -19.78
CA ARG A 100 1.82 10.03 -21.17
C ARG A 100 2.26 11.49 -21.22
N GLU A 101 3.37 11.74 -21.90
CA GLU A 101 3.91 13.07 -22.17
C GLU A 101 4.43 13.10 -23.61
N GLY A 102 3.66 13.74 -24.50
CA GLY A 102 3.89 13.67 -25.94
C GLY A 102 3.88 12.22 -26.45
N ASN A 103 5.01 11.79 -27.02
CA ASN A 103 5.21 10.42 -27.53
C ASN A 103 5.73 9.44 -26.47
N ARG A 104 6.06 9.92 -25.26
CA ARG A 104 6.59 9.09 -24.18
C ARG A 104 5.44 8.49 -23.38
N VAL A 105 5.44 7.16 -23.24
CA VAL A 105 4.47 6.42 -22.43
C VAL A 105 5.24 5.59 -21.42
N GLU A 106 4.98 5.85 -20.14
CA GLU A 106 5.48 5.05 -19.02
C GLU A 106 4.31 4.26 -18.45
N LYS A 107 4.49 2.95 -18.19
CA LYS A 107 3.42 2.09 -17.69
C LYS A 107 3.78 1.58 -16.30
N LEU A 108 2.88 1.70 -15.34
CA LEU A 108 3.16 1.32 -13.96
C LEU A 108 3.46 -0.19 -13.84
N ARG A 109 2.90 -1.01 -14.72
CA ARG A 109 3.18 -2.45 -14.82
C ARG A 109 4.65 -2.79 -15.13
N ASP A 110 5.46 -1.82 -15.57
CA ASP A 110 6.89 -2.02 -15.83
C ASP A 110 7.75 -1.68 -14.58
N TYR A 111 7.10 -1.36 -13.46
CA TYR A 111 7.73 -0.97 -12.20
C TYR A 111 7.29 -1.90 -11.07
N TYR A 112 8.20 -2.15 -10.14
CA TYR A 112 7.86 -2.64 -8.82
C TYR A 112 7.49 -1.48 -7.91
N THR A 113 6.53 -1.74 -7.03
CA THR A 113 6.19 -0.90 -5.89
C THR A 113 6.69 -1.61 -4.63
N VAL A 114 7.61 -0.99 -3.87
CA VAL A 114 8.31 -1.64 -2.75
C VAL A 114 8.28 -0.80 -1.49
N THR A 115 8.23 -1.48 -0.35
CA THR A 115 8.54 -0.89 0.97
C THR A 115 9.73 -1.64 1.56
N PHE A 116 10.55 -0.95 2.35
CA PHE A 116 11.79 -1.51 2.91
C PHE A 116 11.64 -1.79 4.40
N ASP A 117 12.30 -2.84 4.90
CA ASP A 117 12.35 -3.12 6.35
C ASP A 117 13.13 -2.04 7.10
N LYS A 118 14.10 -1.43 6.42
CA LYS A 118 14.90 -0.32 6.90
C LYS A 118 14.78 0.85 5.95
N THR A 119 14.76 2.06 6.50
CA THR A 119 14.72 3.29 5.72
C THR A 119 15.94 3.38 4.82
N LEU A 120 15.74 3.88 3.59
CA LEU A 120 16.85 4.11 2.68
C LEU A 120 17.69 5.31 3.17
N ALA A 121 18.99 5.32 2.88
CA ALA A 121 19.89 6.39 3.35
C ALA A 121 19.45 7.80 2.92
N CYS A 122 18.75 7.92 1.80
CA CYS A 122 18.24 9.18 1.26
C CYS A 122 16.98 9.71 1.97
N ASN A 123 16.27 8.90 2.76
CA ASN A 123 15.02 9.34 3.40
C ASN A 123 14.66 8.50 4.63
N GLN A 124 14.30 9.17 5.72
CA GLN A 124 14.11 8.56 7.05
C GLN A 124 12.69 8.04 7.33
N GLN A 125 11.81 8.00 6.33
CA GLN A 125 10.41 7.59 6.53
C GLN A 125 10.05 6.28 5.83
N ASN A 126 9.09 5.57 6.42
CA ASN A 126 8.53 4.33 5.90
C ASN A 126 7.54 4.66 4.77
N GLN A 127 8.02 4.59 3.53
CA GLN A 127 7.27 5.01 2.36
C GLN A 127 7.43 4.04 1.19
N THR A 128 6.51 4.15 0.25
CA THR A 128 6.45 3.30 -0.93
C THR A 128 7.29 3.87 -2.06
N TRP A 129 8.20 3.06 -2.56
CA TRP A 129 9.13 3.40 -3.62
C TRP A 129 8.80 2.66 -4.91
N TYR A 130 9.11 3.32 -6.02
CA TYR A 130 8.89 2.81 -7.36
C TYR A 130 10.24 2.61 -8.03
N ILE A 131 10.41 1.45 -8.67
CA ILE A 131 11.65 1.08 -9.35
C ILE A 131 11.36 0.29 -10.61
N PHE A 132 12.07 0.62 -11.68
CA PHE A 132 11.92 -0.08 -12.96
C PHE A 132 12.38 -1.53 -12.82
N LYS A 133 11.54 -2.49 -13.23
CA LYS A 133 11.78 -3.91 -12.98
C LYS A 133 13.09 -4.41 -13.60
N ASN A 134 13.39 -3.95 -14.81
CA ASN A 134 14.60 -4.38 -15.53
C ASN A 134 15.91 -3.90 -14.87
N HIS A 135 15.85 -3.01 -13.88
CA HIS A 135 17.03 -2.52 -13.18
C HIS A 135 17.34 -3.32 -11.90
N VAL A 136 16.50 -4.30 -11.56
CA VAL A 136 16.60 -5.02 -10.31
C VAL A 136 16.31 -6.51 -10.49
N GLN A 137 16.84 -7.32 -9.58
CA GLN A 137 16.57 -8.74 -9.46
C GLN A 137 16.02 -9.01 -8.06
N GLN A 138 14.90 -9.74 -8.01
CA GLN A 138 14.40 -10.30 -6.75
C GLN A 138 15.21 -11.56 -6.41
N LEU A 139 15.82 -11.57 -5.23
CA LEU A 139 16.51 -12.72 -4.66
C LEU A 139 15.68 -13.23 -3.49
N GLN A 140 15.45 -14.54 -3.48
CA GLN A 140 14.78 -15.22 -2.38
C GLN A 140 15.84 -15.68 -1.39
N ALA A 141 15.76 -15.24 -0.13
CA ALA A 141 16.60 -15.84 0.90
C ALA A 141 16.07 -17.22 1.25
N VAL A 142 16.93 -18.23 1.13
CA VAL A 142 16.67 -19.57 1.64
C VAL A 142 17.15 -19.60 3.09
N PRO A 143 16.30 -19.88 4.08
CA PRO A 143 16.77 -20.11 5.43
C PRO A 143 17.65 -21.36 5.44
N ILE A 144 18.89 -21.23 5.92
CA ILE A 144 19.75 -22.38 6.20
C ILE A 144 19.25 -22.96 7.54
N ARG A 145 18.91 -24.25 7.54
CA ARG A 145 18.49 -25.00 8.73
C ARG A 145 19.69 -25.59 9.46
#